data_AF-A0A939B2J8-F1
#
_entry.id   AF-A0A939B2J8-F1
#
_cell.length_a   1.000
_cell.length_b   1.000
_cell.length_c   1.000
_cell.angle_alpha   90.00
_cell.angle_beta   90.00
_cell.angle_gamma   90.00
#
_symmetry.space_group_name_H-M   'P 1'
#
loop_
_entity.id
_entity.type
_entity.pdbx_description
1 polymer ?
#
loop_
_entity_poly.entity_id
_entity_poly.type
_entity_poly.pdbx_seq_one_letter_code
_entity_poly.pdbx_strand_id
1 'polypeptide(L)'
;MKKIIFSVICMMTLFVSSCSDMLDVETSREVELPSIGQASDSLFYVLGIMQAVQQAADAYYIQNEMRGDLVDVTVHSDLNLREMANFSATASNKYDSAYVYYRIINNCNYYIANRDTTLYDGTYNVTQSEYATVLAFRAWAYLQLARNYGKVKFVTKPLTSLSDIENDKSEELGIKEIVARLADEGNTALRRYSGLDLPYGNGVIGSDYIRSMCIPVDVILGELYLEAGRYAEAADYYFKYLLKYKMVASDQRSLVELSNMWDLNLPNDFLPESSGNWFPDNFSLISTSTSLDGRITYLPMALNKFKGVTSEIPKLFGFDYYLTSGDEDATPDEKYQAKFMDEQQIVPSSAYKSLANNSLYYYTSRFAGHENEKGALSIGDQRAKARVVQRSNVGGVDTMEYQRLFTYAPQIILYRSSTVWLHLAEAFNRMGYPDAAFAILKDGLTTNLLTDTTYITDGTKELLTGRYPFLIGEGVSIFSGTGGARNYGIHRHGCSDASGIDGVYSLYQMDTEVLRKLDEIESMFEVTSAGSEDSLAVIVNAVEDLLCDEYAMEFAFEGCRYADLMRLARHKNESSPAGYGTNFGGRWLARKLAFKNPVKNLEDEQNWYLPMK
;
A
#
# COMPACT_ATOMS: atom_id res chain seq x y z
N MET A 1 42.19 -52.82 62.63
CA MET A 1 40.94 -53.59 62.44
C MET A 1 40.20 -53.00 61.26
N LYS A 2 39.97 -53.84 60.24
CA LYS A 2 39.06 -53.70 59.07
C LYS A 2 39.24 -52.48 58.14
N LYS A 3 39.34 -52.60 56.82
CA LYS A 3 39.58 -53.70 55.85
C LYS A 3 39.42 -53.05 54.43
N ILE A 4 40.00 -53.70 53.42
CA ILE A 4 39.85 -53.49 51.95
C ILE A 4 40.86 -52.45 51.40
N ILE A 5 42.01 -52.76 50.78
CA ILE A 5 42.53 -53.81 49.86
C ILE A 5 42.27 -53.55 48.36
N PHE A 6 43.39 -53.64 47.61
CA PHE A 6 43.64 -53.85 46.17
C PHE A 6 43.54 -52.63 45.23
N SER A 7 44.44 -52.33 44.28
CA SER A 7 45.86 -52.65 43.99
C SER A 7 46.23 -52.01 42.64
N VAL A 8 47.51 -51.63 42.51
CA VAL A 8 48.47 -51.89 41.41
C VAL A 8 47.91 -52.23 40.01
N ILE A 9 48.35 -51.53 38.96
CA ILE A 9 49.22 -52.04 37.86
C ILE A 9 49.41 -50.99 36.75
N CYS A 10 50.67 -50.84 36.36
CA CYS A 10 51.21 -50.15 35.19
C CYS A 10 50.60 -50.61 33.85
N MET A 11 50.50 -49.69 32.88
CA MET A 11 51.04 -49.96 31.53
C MET A 11 51.28 -48.67 30.74
N MET A 12 52.52 -48.48 30.29
CA MET A 12 52.90 -47.66 29.13
C MET A 12 52.12 -48.20 27.91
N THR A 13 51.59 -47.39 27.00
CA THR A 13 52.36 -46.88 25.85
C THR A 13 51.48 -45.99 24.95
N LEU A 14 52.11 -44.93 24.42
CA LEU A 14 51.92 -44.33 23.08
C LEU A 14 50.57 -43.66 22.75
N PHE A 15 50.53 -42.32 22.74
CA PHE A 15 50.71 -41.45 21.56
C PHE A 15 50.39 -40.00 21.95
N VAL A 16 51.24 -39.08 21.51
CA VAL A 16 50.99 -37.64 21.57
C VAL A 16 50.05 -37.32 20.40
N SER A 17 48.80 -36.94 20.66
CA SER A 17 47.91 -36.35 19.66
C SER A 17 47.43 -34.99 20.13
N SER A 18 47.89 -33.97 19.40
CA SER A 18 47.42 -32.57 19.31
C SER A 18 46.13 -32.23 20.06
N CYS A 19 46.21 -31.32 21.03
CA CYS A 19 45.05 -30.55 21.50
C CYS A 19 44.70 -29.45 20.49
N SER A 20 44.35 -29.82 19.26
CA SER A 20 43.79 -28.91 18.25
C SER A 20 42.26 -28.77 18.39
N ASP A 21 41.61 -29.70 19.08
CA ASP A 21 40.14 -29.83 19.12
C ASP A 21 39.44 -29.07 20.27
N MET A 22 40.17 -28.17 20.95
CA MET A 22 39.63 -27.33 22.03
C MET A 22 39.79 -25.83 21.74
N LEU A 23 39.99 -25.49 20.45
CA LEU A 23 39.88 -24.13 19.93
C LEU A 23 39.03 -24.06 18.65
N ASP A 24 38.66 -25.20 18.06
CA ASP A 24 37.56 -25.29 17.10
C ASP A 24 36.24 -25.39 17.85
N VAL A 25 35.86 -24.27 18.49
CA VAL A 25 34.43 -24.02 18.65
C VAL A 25 33.94 -23.66 17.26
N GLU A 26 33.43 -24.64 16.51
CA GLU A 26 32.56 -24.36 15.38
C GLU A 26 31.46 -23.44 15.91
N THR A 27 31.54 -22.16 15.53
CA THR A 27 30.47 -21.21 15.75
C THR A 27 29.29 -21.68 14.91
N SER A 28 28.47 -22.59 15.47
CA SER A 28 27.18 -23.05 14.92
C SER A 28 26.11 -21.95 14.87
N ARG A 29 26.55 -20.68 14.82
CA ARG A 29 25.77 -19.48 14.54
C ARG A 29 26.20 -18.77 13.26
N GLU A 30 27.13 -19.33 12.48
CA GLU A 30 27.08 -19.08 11.06
C GLU A 30 25.97 -19.96 10.49
N VAL A 31 24.94 -19.32 9.93
CA VAL A 31 24.00 -20.04 9.08
C VAL A 31 24.83 -20.48 7.87
N GLU A 32 25.37 -21.70 7.91
CA GLU A 32 25.79 -22.37 6.68
C GLU A 32 24.58 -22.30 5.75
N LEU A 33 24.69 -21.56 4.65
CA LEU A 33 23.58 -21.36 3.72
C LEU A 33 23.22 -22.74 3.15
N PRO A 34 22.07 -23.33 3.52
CA PRO A 34 21.76 -24.70 3.12
C PRO A 34 21.69 -24.79 1.60
N SER A 35 22.21 -25.87 1.01
CA SER A 35 22.17 -26.08 -0.44
C SER A 35 20.72 -26.05 -0.93
N ILE A 36 20.37 -25.20 -1.91
CA ILE A 36 18.98 -25.00 -2.38
C ILE A 36 18.54 -26.10 -3.38
N GLY A 37 19.04 -27.33 -3.19
CA GLY A 37 18.89 -28.43 -4.15
C GLY A 37 17.59 -29.22 -4.06
N GLN A 38 16.77 -29.01 -3.01
CA GLN A 38 15.52 -29.75 -2.80
C GLN A 38 14.28 -28.83 -2.80
N ALA A 39 13.13 -29.40 -3.17
CA ALA A 39 11.85 -28.67 -3.27
C ALA A 39 11.28 -28.25 -1.90
N SER A 40 11.60 -28.97 -0.81
CA SER A 40 11.22 -28.57 0.56
C SER A 40 11.93 -27.32 1.03
N ASP A 41 13.17 -27.11 0.59
CA ASP A 41 14.07 -26.10 1.13
C ASP A 41 13.80 -24.72 0.52
N SER A 42 13.21 -24.66 -0.68
CA SER A 42 12.94 -23.41 -1.38
C SER A 42 11.85 -22.55 -0.77
N LEU A 43 10.80 -23.16 -0.25
CA LEU A 43 9.73 -22.42 0.43
C LEU A 43 10.28 -21.73 1.69
N PHE A 44 11.19 -22.39 2.44
CA PHE A 44 11.84 -21.79 3.61
C PHE A 44 12.71 -20.59 3.23
N TYR A 45 13.38 -20.60 2.08
CA TYR A 45 14.10 -19.42 1.59
C TYR A 45 13.16 -18.27 1.22
N VAL A 46 12.04 -18.54 0.55
CA VAL A 46 11.02 -17.52 0.27
C VAL A 46 10.47 -16.94 1.57
N LEU A 47 10.23 -17.77 2.59
CA LEU A 47 9.84 -17.31 3.93
C LEU A 47 10.93 -16.48 4.60
N GLY A 48 12.21 -16.81 4.42
CA GLY A 48 13.35 -16.00 4.88
C GLY A 48 13.40 -14.62 4.21
N ILE A 49 13.09 -14.54 2.91
CA ILE A 49 12.93 -13.27 2.19
C ILE A 49 11.74 -12.48 2.75
N MET A 50 10.59 -13.14 2.96
CA MET A 50 9.41 -12.50 3.56
C MET A 50 9.70 -11.97 4.97
N GLN A 51 10.49 -12.68 5.77
CA GLN A 51 10.93 -12.19 7.08
C GLN A 51 11.79 -10.92 6.94
N ALA A 52 12.68 -10.87 5.95
CA ALA A 52 13.46 -9.65 5.67
C ALA A 52 12.56 -8.48 5.24
N VAL A 53 11.49 -8.74 4.48
CA VAL A 53 10.46 -7.75 4.10
C VAL A 53 9.68 -7.27 5.33
N GLN A 54 9.26 -8.15 6.25
CA GLN A 54 8.61 -7.77 7.51
C GLN A 54 9.49 -6.82 8.35
N GLN A 55 10.81 -7.05 8.37
CA GLN A 55 11.74 -6.16 9.08
C GLN A 55 11.90 -4.78 8.44
N ALA A 56 11.48 -4.59 7.18
CA ALA A 56 11.43 -3.29 6.52
C ALA A 56 10.06 -2.61 6.66
N ALA A 57 9.06 -3.27 7.25
CA ALA A 57 7.67 -2.84 7.22
C ALA A 57 7.43 -1.50 7.94
N ASP A 58 7.94 -1.33 9.16
CA ASP A 58 7.79 -0.07 9.91
C ASP A 58 8.55 1.08 9.22
N ALA A 59 9.74 0.82 8.67
CA ALA A 59 10.50 1.83 7.91
C ALA A 59 9.74 2.26 6.64
N TYR A 60 9.23 1.28 5.87
CA TYR A 60 8.38 1.53 4.71
C TYR A 60 7.16 2.39 5.06
N TYR A 61 6.46 2.04 6.13
CA TYR A 61 5.28 2.77 6.58
C TYR A 61 5.62 4.21 6.97
N ILE A 62 6.61 4.40 7.84
CA ILE A 62 6.97 5.72 8.38
C ILE A 62 7.54 6.65 7.31
N GLN A 63 8.37 6.12 6.41
CA GLN A 63 8.88 6.89 5.27
C GLN A 63 7.75 7.43 4.39
N ASN A 64 6.68 6.66 4.21
CA ASN A 64 5.57 7.06 3.36
C ASN A 64 4.50 7.90 4.06
N GLU A 65 4.19 7.64 5.32
CA GLU A 65 3.17 8.41 6.03
C GLU A 65 3.73 9.74 6.54
N MET A 66 4.86 9.74 7.26
CA MET A 66 5.35 10.95 7.92
C MET A 66 5.72 12.07 6.93
N ARG A 67 6.19 11.69 5.74
CA ARG A 67 6.54 12.61 4.65
C ARG A 67 5.33 13.01 3.80
N GLY A 68 4.22 12.27 3.89
CA GLY A 68 2.97 12.51 3.18
C GLY A 68 2.01 13.44 3.93
N ASP A 69 0.95 13.88 3.27
CA ASP A 69 0.01 14.89 3.79
C ASP A 69 -1.06 14.35 4.76
N LEU A 70 -1.08 13.05 5.08
CA LEU A 70 -2.12 12.43 5.90
C LEU A 70 -1.93 12.58 7.41
N VAL A 71 -0.69 12.62 7.87
CA VAL A 71 -0.35 12.63 9.30
C VAL A 71 0.44 13.87 9.67
N ASP A 72 0.40 14.20 10.95
CA ASP A 72 1.18 15.26 11.56
C ASP A 72 1.81 14.80 12.89
N VAL A 73 2.85 15.52 13.29
CA VAL A 73 3.52 15.32 14.57
C VAL A 73 2.78 16.01 15.71
N THR A 74 3.01 15.54 16.92
CA THR A 74 2.52 16.15 18.16
C THR A 74 3.70 16.69 18.96
N VAL A 75 3.40 17.31 20.11
CA VAL A 75 4.41 17.70 21.09
C VAL A 75 5.16 16.51 21.70
N HIS A 76 4.63 15.30 21.58
CA HIS A 76 5.19 14.05 22.10
C HIS A 76 5.99 13.26 21.06
N SER A 77 5.96 13.66 19.79
CA SER A 77 6.69 12.97 18.73
C SER A 77 8.19 12.96 19.00
N ASP A 78 8.82 11.81 18.79
CA ASP A 78 10.27 11.72 18.88
C ASP A 78 10.99 12.58 17.83
N LEU A 79 12.31 12.71 17.97
CA LEU A 79 13.10 13.50 17.02
C LEU A 79 13.06 12.91 15.60
N ASN A 80 13.09 11.58 15.47
CA ASN A 80 13.18 10.92 14.16
C ASN A 80 11.91 11.14 13.33
N LEU A 81 10.73 11.09 13.97
CA LEU A 81 9.45 11.37 13.32
C LEU A 81 9.34 12.84 12.90
N ARG A 82 9.79 13.77 13.75
CA ARG A 82 9.81 15.20 13.43
C ARG A 82 10.71 15.52 12.26
N GLU A 83 11.90 14.93 12.23
CA GLU A 83 12.85 15.06 11.12
C GLU A 83 12.33 14.46 9.80
N MET A 84 11.58 13.36 9.87
CA MET A 84 10.90 12.81 8.70
C MET A 84 9.79 13.75 8.20
N ALA A 85 8.99 14.32 9.10
CA ALA A 85 7.88 15.20 8.75
C ALA A 85 8.34 16.52 8.11
N ASN A 86 9.38 17.16 8.67
CA ASN A 86 9.86 18.46 8.21
C ASN A 86 11.00 18.37 7.18
N PHE A 87 11.29 17.18 6.66
CA PHE A 87 12.33 16.94 5.65
C PHE A 87 13.76 17.29 6.10
N SER A 88 14.03 17.23 7.41
CA SER A 88 15.38 17.42 7.99
C SER A 88 16.07 16.13 8.39
N ALA A 89 15.51 14.96 8.05
CA ALA A 89 16.11 13.65 8.30
C ALA A 89 17.53 13.56 7.72
N THR A 90 18.42 13.02 8.56
CA THR A 90 19.81 12.72 8.22
C THR A 90 20.01 11.19 8.17
N ALA A 91 21.15 10.74 7.65
CA ALA A 91 21.47 9.30 7.58
C ALA A 91 21.62 8.60 8.95
N SER A 92 21.47 9.31 10.07
CA SER A 92 21.36 8.73 11.41
C SER A 92 19.93 8.53 11.90
N ASN A 93 18.92 8.96 11.13
CA ASN A 93 17.53 8.81 11.50
C ASN A 93 17.15 7.33 11.54
N LYS A 94 16.47 6.89 12.61
CA LYS A 94 16.17 5.46 12.82
C LYS A 94 15.28 4.84 11.73
N TYR A 95 14.52 5.67 11.02
CA TYR A 95 13.65 5.25 9.92
C TYR A 95 14.28 5.46 8.54
N ASP A 96 15.49 6.01 8.46
CA ASP A 96 16.28 6.12 7.23
C ASP A 96 17.20 4.89 7.12
N SER A 97 16.83 3.92 6.28
CA SER A 97 17.58 2.68 6.16
C SER A 97 17.52 2.09 4.76
N ALA A 98 18.43 2.50 3.88
CA ALA A 98 18.62 1.84 2.59
C ALA A 98 19.02 0.36 2.78
N TYR A 99 19.71 0.07 3.90
CA TYR A 99 20.17 -1.26 4.28
C TYR A 99 19.05 -2.30 4.35
N VAL A 100 17.88 -1.97 4.91
CA VAL A 100 16.79 -2.97 5.03
C VAL A 100 16.31 -3.45 3.66
N TYR A 101 16.30 -2.58 2.65
CA TYR A 101 15.92 -2.92 1.28
C TYR A 101 17.05 -3.64 0.53
N TYR A 102 18.30 -3.19 0.68
CA TYR A 102 19.44 -3.91 0.08
C TYR A 102 19.62 -5.31 0.64
N ARG A 103 19.26 -5.55 1.90
CA ARG A 103 19.24 -6.89 2.48
C ARG A 103 18.21 -7.79 1.81
N ILE A 104 17.00 -7.27 1.54
CA ILE A 104 15.97 -8.01 0.78
C ILE A 104 16.51 -8.34 -0.61
N ILE A 105 17.08 -7.36 -1.30
CA ILE A 105 17.69 -7.53 -2.63
C ILE A 105 18.79 -8.59 -2.61
N ASN A 106 19.68 -8.56 -1.62
CA ASN A 106 20.77 -9.52 -1.51
C ASN A 106 20.24 -10.94 -1.29
N ASN A 107 19.24 -11.10 -0.43
CA ASN A 107 18.58 -12.40 -0.20
C ASN A 107 17.90 -12.91 -1.48
N CYS A 108 17.23 -12.03 -2.23
CA CYS A 108 16.66 -12.38 -3.52
C CYS A 108 17.74 -12.78 -4.54
N ASN A 109 18.84 -12.02 -4.64
CA ASN A 109 19.95 -12.30 -5.54
C ASN A 109 20.63 -13.63 -5.20
N TYR A 110 20.77 -13.94 -3.92
CA TYR A 110 21.29 -15.23 -3.46
C TYR A 110 20.39 -16.39 -3.92
N TYR A 111 19.07 -16.27 -3.71
CA TYR A 111 18.12 -17.27 -4.20
C TYR A 111 18.19 -17.42 -5.72
N ILE A 112 18.16 -16.31 -6.46
CA ILE A 112 18.17 -16.29 -7.92
C ILE A 112 19.44 -16.92 -8.49
N ALA A 113 20.60 -16.70 -7.86
CA ALA A 113 21.88 -17.22 -8.32
C ALA A 113 22.07 -18.73 -8.07
N ASN A 114 21.44 -19.25 -7.01
CA ASN A 114 21.64 -20.63 -6.56
C ASN A 114 20.47 -21.57 -6.86
N ARG A 115 19.33 -21.05 -7.38
CA ARG A 115 18.15 -21.87 -7.67
C ARG A 115 18.29 -22.59 -9.00
N ASP A 116 18.20 -23.92 -8.96
CA ASP A 116 17.98 -24.72 -10.15
C ASP A 116 16.51 -24.56 -10.62
N THR A 117 16.32 -23.95 -11.79
CA THR A 117 15.00 -23.73 -12.40
C THR A 117 14.46 -24.94 -13.15
N THR A 118 15.16 -26.08 -13.16
CA THR A 118 14.81 -27.30 -13.92
C THR A 118 14.11 -28.38 -13.09
N LEU A 119 13.70 -28.07 -11.86
CA LEU A 119 13.00 -29.02 -10.98
C LEU A 119 11.49 -29.08 -11.29
N TYR A 120 11.00 -30.28 -11.60
CA TYR A 120 9.59 -30.56 -11.92
C TYR A 120 8.98 -31.49 -10.87
N ASP A 121 7.72 -31.22 -10.48
CA ASP A 121 6.86 -32.18 -9.79
C ASP A 121 5.79 -32.65 -10.81
N GLY A 122 6.01 -33.83 -11.39
CA GLY A 122 5.21 -34.33 -12.50
C GLY A 122 5.34 -33.46 -13.75
N THR A 123 4.25 -32.77 -14.13
CA THR A 123 4.19 -31.88 -15.31
C THR A 123 4.34 -30.39 -14.96
N TYR A 124 4.33 -30.02 -13.67
CA TYR A 124 4.38 -28.63 -13.22
C TYR A 124 5.77 -28.27 -12.70
N ASN A 125 6.30 -27.13 -13.15
CA ASN A 125 7.50 -26.55 -12.56
C ASN A 125 7.09 -25.79 -11.28
N VAL A 126 7.07 -26.50 -10.15
CA VAL A 126 6.76 -25.95 -8.82
C VAL A 126 7.70 -24.82 -8.39
N THR A 127 8.88 -24.70 -9.02
CA THR A 127 9.88 -23.68 -8.68
C THR A 127 9.66 -22.36 -9.42
N GLN A 128 8.86 -22.35 -10.49
CA GLN A 128 8.70 -21.17 -11.34
C GLN A 128 7.89 -20.06 -10.65
N SER A 129 6.85 -20.41 -9.89
CA SER A 129 6.03 -19.47 -9.13
C SER A 129 6.80 -18.87 -7.93
N GLU A 130 7.60 -19.68 -7.25
CA GLU A 130 8.53 -19.22 -6.21
C GLU A 130 9.56 -18.25 -6.78
N TYR A 131 10.20 -18.61 -7.90
CA TYR A 131 11.18 -17.77 -8.57
C TYR A 131 10.58 -16.42 -9.00
N ALA A 132 9.38 -16.44 -9.59
CA ALA A 132 8.65 -15.23 -9.94
C ALA A 132 8.31 -14.36 -8.72
N THR A 133 7.95 -14.98 -7.59
CA THR A 133 7.69 -14.29 -6.32
C THR A 133 8.96 -13.61 -5.78
N VAL A 134 10.11 -14.28 -5.86
CA VAL A 134 11.40 -13.70 -5.45
C VAL A 134 11.80 -12.52 -6.34
N LEU A 135 11.55 -12.61 -7.66
CA LEU A 135 11.74 -11.48 -8.56
C LEU A 135 10.82 -10.31 -8.21
N ALA A 136 9.56 -10.58 -7.85
CA ALA A 136 8.60 -9.56 -7.45
C ALA A 136 9.04 -8.84 -6.17
N PHE A 137 9.52 -9.56 -5.15
CA PHE A 137 10.08 -8.95 -3.94
C PHE A 137 11.34 -8.12 -4.22
N ARG A 138 12.24 -8.60 -5.08
CA ARG A 138 13.42 -7.84 -5.49
C ARG A 138 13.02 -6.53 -6.17
N ALA A 139 12.03 -6.59 -7.06
CA ALA A 139 11.56 -5.41 -7.75
C ALA A 139 10.84 -4.42 -6.82
N TRP A 140 10.02 -4.92 -5.90
CA TRP A 140 9.40 -4.10 -4.87
C TRP A 140 10.45 -3.38 -4.01
N ALA A 141 11.50 -4.08 -3.55
CA ALA A 141 12.56 -3.49 -2.75
C ALA A 141 13.35 -2.42 -3.51
N TYR A 142 13.65 -2.65 -4.80
CA TYR A 142 14.25 -1.63 -5.67
C TYR A 142 13.35 -0.42 -5.87
N LEU A 143 12.05 -0.64 -6.04
CA LEU A 143 11.09 0.45 -6.19
C LEU A 143 11.02 1.30 -4.92
N GLN A 144 11.01 0.69 -3.73
CA GLN A 144 11.05 1.44 -2.47
C GLN A 144 12.37 2.21 -2.30
N LEU A 145 13.50 1.64 -2.72
CA LEU A 145 14.78 2.35 -2.75
C LEU A 145 14.75 3.55 -3.68
N ALA A 146 14.29 3.39 -4.92
CA ALA A 146 14.22 4.48 -5.88
C ALA A 146 13.25 5.60 -5.43
N ARG A 147 12.11 5.23 -4.83
CA ARG A 147 11.16 6.18 -4.23
C ARG A 147 11.80 7.01 -3.11
N ASN A 148 12.61 6.39 -2.27
CA ASN A 148 13.20 7.05 -1.11
C ASN A 148 14.48 7.85 -1.42
N TYR A 149 15.33 7.37 -2.31
CA TYR A 149 16.69 7.91 -2.53
C TYR A 149 16.93 8.44 -3.96
N GLY A 150 15.99 8.25 -4.88
CA GLY A 150 16.06 8.75 -6.26
C GLY A 150 16.93 7.86 -7.15
N LYS A 151 18.25 7.92 -6.96
CA LYS A 151 19.22 7.08 -7.67
C LYS A 151 19.89 6.11 -6.70
N VAL A 152 19.95 4.83 -7.09
CA VAL A 152 20.48 3.76 -6.21
C VAL A 152 21.32 2.77 -6.99
N LYS A 153 22.28 2.13 -6.31
CA LYS A 153 23.15 1.10 -6.89
C LYS A 153 22.35 -0.13 -7.32
N PHE A 154 22.48 -0.53 -8.58
CA PHE A 154 21.76 -1.66 -9.15
C PHE A 154 22.56 -2.97 -9.11
N VAL A 155 22.52 -3.62 -7.95
CA VAL A 155 23.20 -4.90 -7.66
C VAL A 155 22.32 -6.13 -8.00
N THR A 156 22.74 -6.93 -8.99
CA THR A 156 22.02 -8.18 -9.35
C THR A 156 22.71 -9.47 -8.92
N LYS A 157 23.93 -9.36 -8.37
CA LYS A 157 24.72 -10.51 -7.89
C LYS A 157 24.69 -10.56 -6.36
N PRO A 158 24.70 -11.75 -5.75
CA PRO A 158 24.80 -11.84 -4.30
C PRO A 158 26.15 -11.29 -3.84
N LEU A 159 26.11 -10.42 -2.82
CA LEU A 159 27.29 -9.93 -2.11
C LEU A 159 27.37 -10.70 -0.80
N THR A 160 28.34 -11.61 -0.68
CA THR A 160 28.45 -12.53 0.46
C THR A 160 29.64 -12.22 1.37
N SER A 161 30.55 -11.33 0.94
CA SER A 161 31.71 -10.90 1.72
C SER A 161 31.84 -9.37 1.77
N LEU A 162 32.57 -8.86 2.77
CA LEU A 162 32.92 -7.43 2.86
C LEU A 162 33.69 -6.97 1.62
N SER A 163 34.58 -7.82 1.09
CA SER A 163 35.30 -7.53 -0.14
C SER A 163 34.38 -7.38 -1.36
N ASP A 164 33.29 -8.13 -1.45
CA ASP A 164 32.33 -7.97 -2.55
C ASP A 164 31.64 -6.61 -2.48
N ILE A 165 31.30 -6.16 -1.26
CA ILE A 165 30.65 -4.86 -1.02
C ILE A 165 31.62 -3.71 -1.32
N GLU A 166 32.86 -3.78 -0.84
CA GLU A 166 33.87 -2.74 -1.04
C GLU A 166 34.31 -2.59 -2.50
N ASN A 167 34.33 -3.70 -3.25
CA ASN A 167 34.73 -3.71 -4.65
C ASN A 167 33.54 -3.62 -5.63
N ASP A 168 32.31 -3.48 -5.13
CA ASP A 168 31.13 -3.38 -5.98
C ASP A 168 31.17 -2.08 -6.82
N LYS A 169 31.13 -2.26 -8.14
CA LYS A 169 31.09 -1.18 -9.15
C LYS A 169 29.75 -1.14 -9.86
N SER A 170 28.68 -1.59 -9.20
CA SER A 170 27.34 -1.51 -9.75
C SER A 170 26.98 -0.06 -10.00
N GLU A 171 26.39 0.20 -11.16
CA GLU A 171 25.97 1.54 -11.57
C GLU A 171 24.80 2.06 -10.72
N GLU A 172 24.72 3.38 -10.59
CA GLU A 172 23.58 4.03 -9.95
C GLU A 172 22.51 4.35 -10.98
N LEU A 173 21.32 3.80 -10.77
CA LEU A 173 20.19 3.91 -11.67
C LEU A 173 19.05 4.70 -11.02
N GLY A 174 18.36 5.52 -11.81
CA GLY A 174 17.11 6.14 -11.42
C GLY A 174 15.93 5.19 -11.62
N ILE A 175 14.73 5.66 -11.26
CA ILE A 175 13.52 4.85 -11.29
C ILE A 175 13.21 4.28 -12.69
N LYS A 176 13.38 5.09 -13.75
CA LYS A 176 13.09 4.68 -15.14
C LYS A 176 14.06 3.58 -15.62
N GLU A 177 15.34 3.74 -15.32
CA GLU A 177 16.36 2.74 -15.67
C GLU A 177 16.18 1.44 -14.87
N ILE A 178 15.85 1.54 -13.58
CA ILE A 178 15.54 0.38 -12.73
C ILE A 178 14.33 -0.40 -13.28
N VAL A 179 13.28 0.31 -13.69
CA VAL A 179 12.09 -0.32 -14.28
C VAL A 179 12.45 -1.05 -15.56
N ALA A 180 13.20 -0.44 -16.49
CA ALA A 180 13.65 -1.12 -17.70
C ALA A 180 14.44 -2.41 -17.38
N ARG A 181 15.34 -2.35 -16.40
CA ARG A 181 16.20 -3.48 -16.01
C ARG A 181 15.46 -4.61 -15.30
N LEU A 182 14.41 -4.32 -14.56
CA LEU A 182 13.63 -5.31 -13.82
C LEU A 182 12.46 -5.87 -14.63
N ALA A 183 11.78 -5.02 -15.40
CA ALA A 183 10.55 -5.37 -16.11
C ALA A 183 10.82 -5.94 -17.51
N ASP A 184 11.78 -5.37 -18.26
CA ASP A 184 11.96 -5.64 -19.68
C ASP A 184 13.21 -6.45 -20.02
N GLU A 185 14.32 -6.17 -19.35
CA GLU A 185 15.64 -6.63 -19.79
C GLU A 185 16.11 -7.92 -19.13
N GLY A 186 16.87 -8.69 -19.90
CA GLY A 186 17.59 -9.85 -19.42
C GLY A 186 16.72 -11.08 -19.15
N ASN A 187 17.38 -12.11 -18.63
CA ASN A 187 16.73 -13.40 -18.43
C ASN A 187 15.73 -13.43 -17.27
N THR A 188 15.87 -12.48 -16.34
CA THR A 188 15.02 -12.35 -15.15
C THR A 188 13.93 -11.28 -15.29
N ALA A 189 13.66 -10.81 -16.52
CA ALA A 189 12.64 -9.81 -16.78
C ALA A 189 11.26 -10.28 -16.27
N LEU A 190 10.64 -9.50 -15.38
CA LEU A 190 9.37 -9.86 -14.73
C LEU A 190 8.25 -10.15 -15.74
N ARG A 191 8.21 -9.43 -16.88
CA ARG A 191 7.20 -9.65 -17.93
C ARG A 191 7.14 -11.09 -18.45
N ARG A 192 8.24 -11.85 -18.35
CA ARG A 192 8.31 -13.27 -18.75
C ARG A 192 7.50 -14.19 -17.83
N TYR A 193 7.18 -13.72 -16.62
CA TYR A 193 6.46 -14.44 -15.57
C TYR A 193 5.04 -13.90 -15.37
N SER A 194 4.59 -12.99 -16.24
CA SER A 194 3.26 -12.40 -16.20
C SER A 194 2.16 -13.46 -16.37
N GLY A 195 1.12 -13.38 -15.55
CA GLY A 195 0.03 -14.36 -15.53
C GLY A 195 0.36 -15.69 -14.84
N LEU A 196 1.52 -15.86 -14.21
CA LEU A 196 1.77 -17.02 -13.34
C LEU A 196 0.93 -16.93 -12.06
N ASP A 197 0.56 -18.09 -11.53
CA ASP A 197 -0.04 -18.17 -10.20
C ASP A 197 1.00 -18.08 -9.10
N LEU A 198 0.56 -17.57 -7.95
CA LEU A 198 1.37 -17.47 -6.74
C LEU A 198 1.63 -18.87 -6.16
N PRO A 199 2.75 -19.05 -5.43
CA PRO A 199 3.13 -20.34 -4.87
C PRO A 199 2.09 -20.88 -3.88
N TYR A 200 1.93 -22.21 -3.87
CA TYR A 200 0.98 -22.94 -3.03
C TYR A 200 1.70 -23.66 -1.89
N GLY A 201 1.30 -23.43 -0.64
CA GLY A 201 1.82 -24.15 0.52
C GLY A 201 1.13 -25.49 0.71
N ASN A 202 1.83 -26.61 0.48
CA ASN A 202 1.29 -27.93 0.83
C ASN A 202 1.35 -28.14 2.36
N GLY A 203 0.20 -28.03 3.04
CA GLY A 203 -0.13 -28.71 4.31
C GLY A 203 0.59 -28.29 5.61
N VAL A 204 1.71 -27.54 5.58
CA VAL A 204 2.46 -27.16 6.79
C VAL A 204 2.10 -25.75 7.28
N ILE A 205 1.74 -24.85 6.36
CA ILE A 205 1.19 -23.52 6.60
C ILE A 205 -0.02 -23.43 5.67
N GLY A 206 -1.17 -22.96 6.17
CA GLY A 206 -2.41 -22.90 5.37
C GLY A 206 -2.15 -22.24 4.01
N SER A 207 -2.52 -22.94 2.93
CA SER A 207 -2.16 -22.59 1.53
C SER A 207 -2.52 -21.16 1.13
N ASP A 208 -3.64 -20.63 1.63
CA ASP A 208 -4.14 -19.28 1.30
C ASP A 208 -3.36 -18.15 2.01
N TYR A 209 -2.67 -18.47 3.11
CA TYR A 209 -1.91 -17.48 3.88
C TYR A 209 -0.66 -17.02 3.14
N ILE A 210 0.14 -17.96 2.60
CA ILE A 210 1.39 -17.63 1.89
C ILE A 210 1.10 -16.80 0.63
N ARG A 211 0.05 -17.17 -0.11
CA ARG A 211 -0.39 -16.43 -1.30
C ARG A 211 -0.65 -14.96 -0.99
N SER A 212 -1.33 -14.69 0.12
CA SER A 212 -1.70 -13.32 0.54
C SER A 212 -0.51 -12.50 1.07
N MET A 213 0.66 -13.11 1.24
CA MET A 213 1.92 -12.44 1.61
C MET A 213 2.83 -12.20 0.39
N CYS A 214 2.53 -12.82 -0.76
CA CYS A 214 3.27 -12.67 -2.00
C CYS A 214 2.74 -11.49 -2.83
N ILE A 215 3.63 -10.80 -3.54
CA ILE A 215 3.25 -9.75 -4.49
C ILE A 215 3.00 -10.40 -5.86
N PRO A 216 1.81 -10.30 -6.46
CA PRO A 216 1.57 -10.80 -7.82
C PRO A 216 2.45 -10.08 -8.84
N VAL A 217 2.99 -10.85 -9.80
CA VAL A 217 3.88 -10.32 -10.85
C VAL A 217 3.20 -9.22 -11.67
N ASP A 218 1.93 -9.42 -12.03
CA ASP A 218 1.19 -8.45 -12.84
C ASP A 218 0.93 -7.15 -12.05
N VAL A 219 0.70 -7.23 -10.74
CA VAL A 219 0.53 -6.04 -9.89
C VAL A 219 1.82 -5.24 -9.80
N ILE A 220 2.96 -5.88 -9.48
CA ILE A 220 4.24 -5.16 -9.41
C ILE A 220 4.70 -4.63 -10.77
N LEU A 221 4.41 -5.33 -11.88
CA LEU A 221 4.66 -4.80 -13.22
C LEU A 221 3.86 -3.53 -13.48
N GLY A 222 2.58 -3.51 -13.11
CA GLY A 222 1.74 -2.31 -13.15
C GLY A 222 2.39 -1.14 -12.42
N GLU A 223 2.81 -1.35 -11.16
CA GLU A 223 3.47 -0.32 -10.35
C GLU A 223 4.75 0.21 -11.00
N LEU A 224 5.60 -0.69 -11.49
CA LEU A 224 6.86 -0.33 -12.14
C LEU A 224 6.62 0.55 -13.37
N TYR A 225 5.69 0.17 -14.24
CA TYR A 225 5.39 0.94 -15.44
C TYR A 225 4.70 2.26 -15.13
N LEU A 226 3.81 2.30 -14.15
CA LEU A 226 3.14 3.53 -13.72
C LEU A 226 4.17 4.56 -13.19
N GLU A 227 5.12 4.09 -12.39
CA GLU A 227 6.22 4.90 -11.85
C GLU A 227 7.20 5.39 -12.92
N ALA A 228 7.36 4.63 -14.01
CA ALA A 228 8.18 5.02 -15.14
C ALA A 228 7.47 5.95 -16.15
N GLY A 229 6.18 6.24 -15.97
CA GLY A 229 5.38 7.02 -16.92
C GLY A 229 4.93 6.24 -18.16
N ARG A 230 4.95 4.90 -18.08
CA ARG A 230 4.53 3.96 -19.16
C ARG A 230 3.10 3.49 -18.92
N TYR A 231 2.18 4.43 -19.05
CA TYR A 231 0.79 4.28 -18.62
C TYR A 231 0.03 3.15 -19.33
N ALA A 232 0.25 2.99 -20.62
CA ALA A 232 -0.42 1.97 -21.42
C ALA A 232 -0.01 0.55 -21.00
N GLU A 233 1.28 0.31 -20.77
CA GLU A 233 1.76 -0.96 -20.22
C GLU A 233 1.26 -1.19 -18.80
N ALA A 234 1.26 -0.15 -17.95
CA ALA A 234 0.72 -0.27 -16.59
C ALA A 234 -0.75 -0.75 -16.62
N ALA A 235 -1.58 -0.10 -17.44
CA ALA A 235 -2.98 -0.47 -17.63
C ALA A 235 -3.15 -1.89 -18.18
N ASP A 236 -2.29 -2.37 -19.08
CA ASP A 236 -2.31 -3.75 -19.59
C ASP A 236 -2.14 -4.77 -18.46
N TYR A 237 -1.19 -4.55 -17.53
CA TYR A 237 -0.96 -5.48 -16.43
C TYR A 237 -2.02 -5.40 -15.34
N TYR A 238 -2.50 -4.19 -14.99
CA TYR A 238 -3.62 -4.04 -14.07
C TYR A 238 -4.88 -4.71 -14.62
N PHE A 239 -5.25 -4.44 -15.88
CA PHE A 239 -6.40 -5.08 -16.53
C PHE A 239 -6.27 -6.60 -16.56
N LYS A 240 -5.10 -7.11 -16.97
CA LYS A 240 -4.82 -8.56 -17.01
C LYS A 240 -5.03 -9.21 -15.64
N TYR A 241 -4.53 -8.57 -14.58
CA TYR A 241 -4.69 -9.07 -13.22
C TYR A 241 -6.16 -9.07 -12.78
N LEU A 242 -6.87 -7.95 -12.98
CA LEU A 242 -8.29 -7.82 -12.64
C LEU A 242 -9.15 -8.86 -13.36
N LEU A 243 -8.91 -9.09 -14.66
CA LEU A 243 -9.62 -10.07 -15.46
C LEU A 243 -9.34 -11.50 -14.99
N LYS A 244 -8.05 -11.87 -14.84
CA LYS A 244 -7.64 -13.22 -14.44
C LYS A 244 -8.23 -13.62 -13.09
N TYR A 245 -8.18 -12.72 -12.12
CA TYR A 245 -8.62 -12.99 -10.75
C TYR A 245 -10.07 -12.53 -10.48
N LYS A 246 -10.78 -12.07 -11.50
CA LYS A 246 -12.19 -11.63 -11.44
C LYS A 246 -12.43 -10.61 -10.32
N MET A 247 -11.50 -9.66 -10.20
CA MET A 247 -11.46 -8.73 -9.07
C MET A 247 -12.29 -7.49 -9.38
N VAL A 248 -13.50 -7.44 -8.84
CA VAL A 248 -14.38 -6.27 -8.90
C VAL A 248 -13.98 -5.24 -7.82
N ALA A 249 -14.28 -3.96 -8.07
CA ALA A 249 -14.42 -2.97 -7.01
C ALA A 249 -15.75 -3.26 -6.30
N SER A 250 -15.70 -4.19 -5.34
CA SER A 250 -16.86 -4.71 -4.62
C SER A 250 -17.54 -3.62 -3.80
N ASP A 251 -18.77 -3.88 -3.39
CA ASP A 251 -19.47 -2.95 -2.50
C ASP A 251 -18.86 -2.97 -1.10
N GLN A 252 -17.99 -1.99 -0.83
CA GLN A 252 -17.18 -1.88 0.37
C GLN A 252 -17.49 -0.57 1.10
N ARG A 253 -18.76 -0.38 1.46
CA ARG A 253 -19.24 0.86 2.11
C ARG A 253 -19.01 0.89 3.61
N SER A 254 -18.59 2.04 4.12
CA SER A 254 -18.60 2.39 5.55
C SER A 254 -19.92 3.06 5.88
N LEU A 255 -20.69 2.48 6.80
CA LEU A 255 -22.01 3.03 7.15
C LEU A 255 -21.89 4.33 7.92
N VAL A 256 -22.93 5.12 7.77
CA VAL A 256 -23.17 6.29 8.60
C VAL A 256 -23.63 5.84 9.98
N GLU A 257 -22.80 6.06 11.02
CA GLU A 257 -23.15 5.75 12.41
C GLU A 257 -24.09 6.80 12.99
N LEU A 258 -25.37 6.44 13.17
CA LEU A 258 -26.42 7.30 13.74
C LEU A 258 -26.09 7.88 15.13
N SER A 259 -25.34 7.15 15.96
CA SER A 259 -24.91 7.63 17.28
C SER A 259 -24.05 8.89 17.21
N ASN A 260 -23.36 9.10 16.09
CA ASN A 260 -22.50 10.25 15.86
C ASN A 260 -23.25 11.42 15.18
N MET A 261 -24.59 11.31 15.06
CA MET A 261 -25.43 12.25 14.31
C MET A 261 -26.57 12.86 15.11
N TRP A 262 -26.65 12.61 16.43
CA TRP A 262 -27.78 13.09 17.25
C TRP A 262 -27.96 14.62 17.24
N ASP A 263 -26.90 15.36 16.93
CA ASP A 263 -26.91 16.83 16.83
C ASP A 263 -26.97 17.36 15.38
N LEU A 264 -27.08 16.49 14.37
CA LEU A 264 -27.16 16.88 12.96
C LEU A 264 -28.63 17.07 12.53
N ASN A 265 -28.91 18.22 11.90
CA ASN A 265 -30.18 18.43 11.20
C ASN A 265 -30.19 17.65 9.89
N LEU A 266 -30.68 16.41 9.94
CA LEU A 266 -30.77 15.55 8.77
C LEU A 266 -32.04 15.84 7.95
N PRO A 267 -31.96 15.80 6.61
CA PRO A 267 -33.13 15.89 5.75
C PRO A 267 -34.16 14.80 6.06
N ASN A 268 -35.44 15.16 5.94
CA ASN A 268 -36.56 14.26 6.20
C ASN A 268 -36.66 13.08 5.21
N ASP A 269 -35.89 13.08 4.14
CA ASP A 269 -35.86 12.05 3.11
C ASP A 269 -34.63 11.14 3.20
N PHE A 270 -33.70 11.44 4.11
CA PHE A 270 -32.51 10.63 4.36
C PHE A 270 -32.81 9.46 5.30
N LEU A 271 -32.32 8.26 4.94
CA LEU A 271 -32.26 7.10 5.81
C LEU A 271 -30.85 6.50 5.72
N PRO A 272 -30.13 6.39 6.85
CA PRO A 272 -28.87 5.67 6.86
C PRO A 272 -29.11 4.18 6.68
N GLU A 273 -28.21 3.52 5.96
CA GLU A 273 -28.29 2.09 5.75
C GLU A 273 -27.90 1.28 6.99
N SER A 274 -28.50 0.11 7.13
CA SER A 274 -28.31 -0.80 8.25
C SER A 274 -27.45 -2.03 7.94
N SER A 275 -26.77 -2.10 6.79
CA SER A 275 -26.01 -3.30 6.38
C SER A 275 -24.68 -3.02 5.67
N GLY A 276 -23.59 -3.54 6.25
CA GLY A 276 -22.24 -3.66 5.65
C GLY A 276 -21.22 -2.65 6.19
N ASN A 277 -20.20 -3.09 6.92
CA ASN A 277 -19.25 -2.20 7.62
C ASN A 277 -17.85 -2.35 7.03
N TRP A 278 -17.50 -1.64 5.96
CA TRP A 278 -16.20 -1.82 5.29
C TRP A 278 -14.99 -1.79 6.20
N PHE A 279 -14.87 -0.81 7.10
CA PHE A 279 -13.68 -0.66 7.92
C PHE A 279 -13.62 -1.68 9.09
N PRO A 280 -14.70 -1.89 9.88
CA PRO A 280 -14.77 -3.00 10.83
C PRO A 280 -14.68 -4.39 10.18
N ASP A 281 -15.25 -4.58 8.99
CA ASP A 281 -15.24 -5.85 8.26
C ASP A 281 -13.87 -6.11 7.63
N ASN A 282 -13.18 -5.12 7.05
CA ASN A 282 -11.77 -5.27 6.68
C ASN A 282 -10.97 -5.66 7.92
N PHE A 283 -11.08 -4.92 9.01
CA PHE A 283 -10.24 -5.22 10.17
C PHE A 283 -10.53 -6.58 10.83
N SER A 284 -11.79 -7.02 10.87
CA SER A 284 -12.20 -8.30 11.45
C SER A 284 -11.99 -9.50 10.50
N LEU A 285 -12.30 -9.38 9.21
CA LEU A 285 -12.11 -10.42 8.20
C LEU A 285 -10.64 -10.66 7.89
N ILE A 286 -9.79 -9.63 7.98
CA ILE A 286 -8.35 -9.78 7.81
C ILE A 286 -7.75 -10.79 8.82
N SER A 287 -8.40 -10.99 9.98
CA SER A 287 -7.95 -11.94 11.02
C SER A 287 -8.56 -13.35 10.91
N THR A 288 -9.60 -13.57 10.11
CA THR A 288 -10.38 -14.83 10.17
C THR A 288 -10.87 -15.40 8.83
N SER A 289 -10.85 -14.65 7.71
CA SER A 289 -11.46 -15.11 6.46
C SER A 289 -10.46 -15.68 5.44
N THR A 290 -10.90 -16.72 4.76
CA THR A 290 -10.33 -17.24 3.50
C THR A 290 -10.89 -16.50 2.27
N SER A 291 -11.74 -15.49 2.46
CA SER A 291 -12.28 -14.68 1.37
C SER A 291 -11.30 -13.56 1.00
N LEU A 292 -10.91 -13.50 -0.27
CA LEU A 292 -10.02 -12.49 -0.85
C LEU A 292 -10.72 -11.12 -1.01
N ASP A 293 -11.64 -10.76 -0.11
CA ASP A 293 -12.46 -9.55 -0.25
C ASP A 293 -11.56 -8.31 -0.15
N GLY A 294 -11.14 -7.83 -1.31
CA GLY A 294 -10.34 -6.63 -1.51
C GLY A 294 -8.84 -6.72 -1.19
N ARG A 295 -8.32 -7.75 -0.51
CA ARG A 295 -6.90 -7.84 -0.13
C ARG A 295 -6.07 -8.64 -1.13
N ILE A 296 -4.98 -8.05 -1.63
CA ILE A 296 -4.03 -8.71 -2.54
C ILE A 296 -2.78 -9.16 -1.79
N THR A 297 -2.08 -8.23 -1.13
CA THR A 297 -0.83 -8.52 -0.42
C THR A 297 -0.74 -7.72 0.88
N TYR A 298 -0.30 -8.39 1.95
CA TYR A 298 0.00 -7.76 3.24
C TYR A 298 1.23 -8.40 3.92
N LEU A 299 1.83 -7.66 4.85
CA LEU A 299 2.94 -8.08 5.69
C LEU A 299 2.43 -8.37 7.10
N PRO A 300 2.31 -9.64 7.53
CA PRO A 300 1.90 -9.95 8.90
C PRO A 300 3.01 -9.56 9.88
N MET A 301 2.64 -9.00 11.02
CA MET A 301 3.56 -8.72 12.13
C MET A 301 3.28 -9.68 13.30
N ALA A 302 4.31 -9.99 14.08
CA ALA A 302 4.18 -10.92 15.19
C ALA A 302 3.29 -10.35 16.31
N LEU A 303 2.52 -11.24 16.95
CA LEU A 303 1.67 -10.91 18.10
C LEU A 303 2.46 -10.57 19.36
N ASN A 304 3.75 -10.91 19.41
CA ASN A 304 4.68 -10.49 20.45
C ASN A 304 6.13 -10.73 20.00
N LYS A 305 7.09 -10.16 20.74
CA LYS A 305 8.53 -10.23 20.46
C LYS A 305 9.13 -11.64 20.50
N PHE A 306 8.49 -12.60 21.18
CA PHE A 306 8.96 -13.98 21.22
C PHE A 306 8.57 -14.77 19.95
N LYS A 307 7.55 -14.31 19.22
CA LYS A 307 7.05 -14.96 18.00
C LYS A 307 7.63 -14.39 16.71
N GLY A 308 8.28 -13.23 16.75
CA GLY A 308 8.91 -12.62 15.58
C GLY A 308 8.97 -11.10 15.64
N VAL A 309 8.94 -10.47 14.47
CA VAL A 309 9.06 -9.03 14.29
C VAL A 309 7.74 -8.35 14.65
N THR A 310 7.76 -7.48 15.66
CA THR A 310 6.61 -6.67 16.09
C THR A 310 6.63 -5.30 15.42
N SER A 311 5.47 -4.67 15.23
CA SER A 311 5.37 -3.32 14.66
C SER A 311 5.14 -2.26 15.74
N GLU A 312 5.86 -1.15 15.71
CA GLU A 312 5.60 -0.04 16.64
C GLU A 312 4.48 0.92 16.17
N ILE A 313 4.01 0.78 14.92
CA ILE A 313 3.04 1.71 14.31
C ILE A 313 1.78 1.95 15.15
N PRO A 314 1.03 0.93 15.64
CA PRO A 314 -0.17 1.22 16.43
C PRO A 314 0.13 2.03 17.69
N LYS A 315 1.30 1.81 18.30
CA LYS A 315 1.73 2.54 19.49
C LYS A 315 2.02 4.01 19.17
N LEU A 316 2.57 4.32 18.00
CA LEU A 316 2.82 5.70 17.57
C LEU A 316 1.51 6.51 17.44
N PHE A 317 0.40 5.87 17.07
CA PHE A 317 -0.94 6.47 17.04
C PHE A 317 -1.67 6.44 18.40
N GLY A 318 -0.99 6.01 19.47
CA GLY A 318 -1.52 5.98 20.83
C GLY A 318 -2.20 4.68 21.25
N PHE A 319 -1.96 3.56 20.56
CA PHE A 319 -2.51 2.26 20.94
C PHE A 319 -1.41 1.21 21.13
N ASP A 320 -1.08 0.89 22.38
CA ASP A 320 -0.11 -0.15 22.71
C ASP A 320 -0.76 -1.55 22.61
N TYR A 321 -0.76 -2.08 21.38
CA TYR A 321 -1.27 -3.41 21.06
C TYR A 321 -0.64 -4.50 21.95
N TYR A 322 0.65 -4.38 22.28
CA TYR A 322 1.42 -5.40 23.00
C TYR A 322 1.36 -5.28 24.52
N LEU A 323 0.72 -4.24 25.05
CA LEU A 323 0.56 -4.09 26.49
C LEU A 323 -0.25 -5.26 27.08
N THR A 324 0.34 -5.94 28.06
CA THR A 324 -0.36 -6.89 28.93
C THR A 324 -0.54 -6.22 30.29
N SER A 325 -1.78 -5.99 30.73
CA SER A 325 -2.04 -5.44 32.07
C SER A 325 -1.44 -6.36 33.13
N GLY A 326 -0.60 -5.81 34.02
CA GLY A 326 -0.08 -6.53 35.18
C GLY A 326 -1.08 -6.64 36.34
N ASP A 327 -2.22 -5.98 36.23
CA ASP A 327 -3.31 -6.03 37.20
C ASP A 327 -4.21 -7.24 36.90
N GLU A 328 -4.11 -8.28 37.73
CA GLU A 328 -4.91 -9.49 37.58
C GLU A 328 -6.39 -9.22 37.85
N ASP A 329 -6.70 -8.27 38.74
CA ASP A 329 -8.04 -7.95 39.21
C ASP A 329 -8.81 -7.01 38.24
N ALA A 330 -8.11 -6.33 37.34
CA ALA A 330 -8.73 -5.48 36.32
C ALA A 330 -9.66 -6.26 35.38
N THR A 331 -10.82 -5.68 35.09
CA THR A 331 -11.81 -6.21 34.15
C THR A 331 -11.26 -6.22 32.71
N PRO A 332 -11.79 -7.06 31.80
CA PRO A 332 -11.37 -7.06 30.40
C PRO A 332 -11.45 -5.69 29.73
N ASP A 333 -12.44 -4.87 30.09
CA ASP A 333 -12.57 -3.50 29.58
C ASP A 333 -11.44 -2.62 30.11
N GLU A 334 -11.20 -2.56 31.43
CA GLU A 334 -10.08 -1.79 32.00
C GLU A 334 -8.73 -2.17 31.39
N LYS A 335 -8.51 -3.46 31.13
CA LYS A 335 -7.31 -3.98 30.46
C LYS A 335 -7.20 -3.51 29.01
N TYR A 336 -8.32 -3.43 28.29
CA TYR A 336 -8.38 -2.89 26.94
C TYR A 336 -8.18 -1.36 26.94
N GLN A 337 -8.81 -0.64 27.86
CA GLN A 337 -8.68 0.82 28.01
C GLN A 337 -7.24 1.23 28.35
N ALA A 338 -6.52 0.41 29.12
CA ALA A 338 -5.11 0.66 29.47
C ALA A 338 -4.17 0.67 28.25
N LYS A 339 -4.58 0.11 27.10
CA LYS A 339 -3.79 0.10 25.87
C LYS A 339 -3.73 1.47 25.18
N PHE A 340 -4.67 2.37 25.48
CA PHE A 340 -4.70 3.70 24.89
C PHE A 340 -3.78 4.66 25.65
N MET A 341 -2.95 5.39 24.92
CA MET A 341 -1.92 6.29 25.44
C MET A 341 -2.22 7.73 25.03
N ASP A 342 -2.31 8.62 26.01
CA ASP A 342 -2.57 10.05 25.76
C ASP A 342 -1.42 10.74 24.99
N GLU A 343 -0.19 10.25 25.13
CA GLU A 343 1.01 10.77 24.46
C GLU A 343 1.15 10.24 23.02
N GLN A 344 0.16 10.47 22.17
CA GLN A 344 0.20 10.11 20.75
C GLN A 344 1.39 10.78 20.06
N GLN A 345 2.18 10.02 19.30
CA GLN A 345 3.29 10.57 18.52
C GLN A 345 2.91 10.94 17.09
N ILE A 346 1.83 10.35 16.57
CA ILE A 346 1.33 10.60 15.22
C ILE A 346 -0.19 10.79 15.32
N VAL A 347 -0.69 11.84 14.69
CA VAL A 347 -2.13 12.13 14.58
C VAL A 347 -2.49 12.45 13.14
N PRO A 348 -3.76 12.32 12.74
CA PRO A 348 -4.20 12.79 11.43
C PRO A 348 -3.96 14.29 11.26
N SER A 349 -3.44 14.67 10.09
CA SER A 349 -3.17 16.08 9.76
C SER A 349 -4.46 16.89 9.63
N SER A 350 -4.35 18.21 9.80
CA SER A 350 -5.46 19.12 9.52
C SER A 350 -5.91 19.06 8.06
N ALA A 351 -4.98 18.80 7.13
CA ALA A 351 -5.26 18.65 5.70
C ALA A 351 -6.15 17.42 5.43
N TYR A 352 -5.82 16.25 5.98
CA TYR A 352 -6.63 15.05 5.85
C TYR A 352 -8.00 15.21 6.53
N LYS A 353 -8.03 15.75 7.76
CA LYS A 353 -9.30 16.02 8.44
C LYS A 353 -10.20 16.97 7.64
N SER A 354 -9.63 18.00 7.03
CA SER A 354 -10.38 18.94 6.19
C SER A 354 -10.92 18.27 4.94
N LEU A 355 -10.10 17.47 4.24
CA LEU A 355 -10.54 16.69 3.09
C LEU A 355 -11.70 15.76 3.47
N ALA A 356 -11.51 14.92 4.47
CA ALA A 356 -12.51 13.96 4.90
C ALA A 356 -13.81 14.62 5.38
N ASN A 357 -13.74 15.73 6.12
CA ASN A 357 -14.93 16.41 6.64
C ASN A 357 -15.70 17.18 5.55
N ASN A 358 -14.99 17.68 4.52
CA ASN A 358 -15.60 18.46 3.44
C ASN A 358 -16.16 17.58 2.32
N SER A 359 -15.84 16.29 2.28
CA SER A 359 -16.45 15.34 1.34
C SER A 359 -17.97 15.28 1.54
N LEU A 360 -18.70 15.29 0.42
CA LEU A 360 -20.15 15.11 0.42
C LEU A 360 -20.50 13.63 0.52
N TYR A 361 -21.56 13.34 1.27
CA TYR A 361 -22.17 12.03 1.30
C TYR A 361 -23.44 12.04 0.46
N TYR A 362 -23.51 11.19 -0.55
CA TYR A 362 -24.61 11.11 -1.50
C TYR A 362 -25.62 10.03 -1.11
N TYR A 363 -26.91 10.31 -1.26
CA TYR A 363 -27.96 9.38 -0.90
C TYR A 363 -29.14 9.40 -1.88
N THR A 364 -29.94 8.35 -1.84
CA THR A 364 -31.19 8.22 -2.58
C THR A 364 -32.37 8.56 -1.66
N SER A 365 -33.32 9.37 -2.15
CA SER A 365 -34.53 9.73 -1.40
C SER A 365 -35.32 8.49 -0.98
N ARG A 366 -35.83 8.50 0.25
CA ARG A 366 -36.66 7.41 0.80
C ARG A 366 -38.13 7.49 0.42
N PHE A 367 -38.58 8.56 -0.22
CA PHE A 367 -40.00 8.70 -0.54
C PHE A 367 -40.39 7.69 -1.62
N ALA A 368 -41.46 6.92 -1.36
CA ALA A 368 -41.95 5.95 -2.33
C ALA A 368 -42.32 6.64 -3.65
N GLY A 369 -41.79 6.16 -4.77
CA GLY A 369 -41.95 6.78 -6.09
C GLY A 369 -40.93 7.87 -6.44
N HIS A 370 -39.95 8.12 -5.56
CA HIS A 370 -38.88 9.11 -5.75
C HIS A 370 -37.49 8.45 -5.77
N GLU A 371 -37.38 7.20 -6.24
CA GLU A 371 -36.13 6.42 -6.23
C GLU A 371 -35.02 7.03 -7.13
N ASN A 372 -35.40 7.92 -8.05
CA ASN A 372 -34.50 8.68 -8.91
C ASN A 372 -34.05 10.01 -8.28
N GLU A 373 -34.65 10.45 -7.18
CA GLU A 373 -34.23 11.68 -6.51
C GLU A 373 -33.02 11.39 -5.62
N LYS A 374 -31.92 12.11 -5.88
CA LYS A 374 -30.68 12.02 -5.13
C LYS A 374 -30.48 13.28 -4.30
N GLY A 375 -29.92 13.11 -3.11
CA GLY A 375 -29.52 14.18 -2.21
C GLY A 375 -28.05 14.08 -1.83
N ALA A 376 -27.52 15.16 -1.28
CA ALA A 376 -26.15 15.23 -0.76
C ALA A 376 -26.13 15.86 0.64
N LEU A 377 -25.27 15.36 1.50
CA LEU A 377 -25.09 15.80 2.88
C LEU A 377 -23.63 16.16 3.14
N SER A 378 -23.39 17.25 3.85
CA SER A 378 -22.06 17.60 4.37
C SER A 378 -21.78 16.88 5.69
N ILE A 379 -21.74 15.55 5.65
CA ILE A 379 -21.42 14.70 6.81
C ILE A 379 -20.05 14.02 6.68
N GLY A 380 -19.27 14.37 5.67
CA GLY A 380 -17.91 13.86 5.46
C GLY A 380 -17.85 12.41 4.98
N ASP A 381 -16.61 11.95 4.78
CA ASP A 381 -16.26 10.58 4.44
C ASP A 381 -16.46 9.63 5.64
N GLN A 382 -17.31 8.63 5.46
CA GLN A 382 -17.58 7.64 6.50
C GLN A 382 -16.41 6.68 6.74
N ARG A 383 -15.49 6.50 5.79
CA ARG A 383 -14.24 5.73 6.01
C ARG A 383 -13.39 6.39 7.08
N ALA A 384 -13.25 7.71 7.02
CA ALA A 384 -12.50 8.47 8.00
C ALA A 384 -13.12 8.37 9.40
N LYS A 385 -14.46 8.40 9.48
CA LYS A 385 -15.19 8.22 10.75
C LYS A 385 -15.05 6.81 11.32
N ALA A 386 -15.15 5.79 10.47
CA ALA A 386 -15.03 4.39 10.87
C ALA A 386 -13.61 4.04 11.36
N ARG A 387 -12.62 4.87 11.03
CA ARG A 387 -11.22 4.79 11.51
C ARG A 387 -11.00 5.41 12.89
N VAL A 388 -11.99 6.03 13.53
CA VAL A 388 -11.80 6.73 14.80
C VAL A 388 -12.35 5.91 15.98
N VAL A 389 -11.64 5.97 17.10
CA VAL A 389 -12.17 5.65 18.45
C VAL A 389 -12.13 6.93 19.25
N GLN A 390 -13.28 7.35 19.75
CA GLN A 390 -13.36 8.46 20.71
C GLN A 390 -13.34 7.91 22.13
N ARG A 391 -12.52 8.50 22.99
CA ARG A 391 -12.43 8.14 24.41
C ARG A 391 -12.52 9.40 25.25
N SER A 392 -13.41 9.40 26.23
CA SER A 392 -13.45 10.45 27.26
C SER A 392 -12.52 10.10 28.41
N ASN A 393 -11.77 11.08 28.89
CA ASN A 393 -10.92 10.93 30.07
C ASN A 393 -11.75 10.62 31.33
N VAL A 394 -11.10 10.05 32.35
CA VAL A 394 -11.73 9.79 33.66
C VAL A 394 -12.18 11.13 34.26
N GLY A 395 -13.49 11.39 34.26
CA GLY A 395 -14.09 12.68 34.65
C GLY A 395 -14.89 13.39 33.54
N GLY A 396 -14.81 12.90 32.29
CA GLY A 396 -15.70 13.30 31.19
C GLY A 396 -15.48 14.70 30.60
N VAL A 397 -14.36 15.36 30.92
CA VAL A 397 -14.09 16.75 30.52
C VAL A 397 -13.44 16.85 29.13
N ASP A 398 -12.54 15.92 28.78
CA ASP A 398 -11.86 15.90 27.48
C ASP A 398 -12.09 14.58 26.75
N THR A 399 -12.43 14.66 25.45
CA THR A 399 -12.54 13.51 24.54
C THR A 399 -11.35 13.50 23.60
N MET A 400 -10.57 12.42 23.61
CA MET A 400 -9.45 12.17 22.70
C MET A 400 -9.86 11.25 21.57
N GLU A 401 -9.29 11.49 20.39
CA GLU A 401 -9.51 10.69 19.18
C GLU A 401 -8.29 9.83 18.86
N TYR A 402 -8.52 8.52 18.74
CA TYR A 402 -7.50 7.53 18.39
C TYR A 402 -7.80 6.95 17.01
N GLN A 403 -6.76 6.73 16.20
CA GLN A 403 -6.92 6.02 14.95
C GLN A 403 -6.96 4.52 15.20
N ARG A 404 -7.99 3.84 14.68
CA ARG A 404 -8.12 2.38 14.64
C ARG A 404 -7.11 1.84 13.65
N LEU A 405 -5.91 1.57 14.16
CA LEU A 405 -4.89 0.80 13.47
C LEU A 405 -4.75 -0.55 14.18
N PHE A 406 -4.74 -1.63 13.42
CA PHE A 406 -4.35 -2.95 13.90
C PHE A 406 -5.20 -3.54 15.05
N THR A 407 -6.52 -3.37 14.99
CA THR A 407 -7.49 -3.77 16.02
C THR A 407 -7.35 -5.23 16.49
N TYR A 408 -7.04 -6.17 15.57
CA TYR A 408 -6.96 -7.61 15.90
C TYR A 408 -5.58 -8.21 15.69
N ALA A 409 -4.86 -7.81 14.65
CA ALA A 409 -3.48 -8.22 14.39
C ALA A 409 -2.69 -7.08 13.73
N PRO A 410 -1.42 -6.86 14.12
CA PRO A 410 -0.54 -5.90 13.47
C PRO A 410 -0.09 -6.43 12.12
N GLN A 411 -0.18 -5.60 11.09
CA GLN A 411 0.12 -5.96 9.70
C GLN A 411 0.31 -4.71 8.85
N ILE A 412 1.04 -4.77 7.74
CA ILE A 412 1.13 -3.64 6.81
C ILE A 412 0.53 -4.05 5.46
N ILE A 413 -0.44 -3.28 4.97
CA ILE A 413 -1.06 -3.55 3.66
C ILE A 413 -0.12 -3.04 2.57
N LEU A 414 0.15 -3.88 1.56
CA LEU A 414 0.92 -3.46 0.39
C LEU A 414 -0.01 -3.14 -0.78
N TYR A 415 -0.96 -4.02 -1.08
CA TYR A 415 -1.87 -3.86 -2.22
C TYR A 415 -3.27 -4.40 -1.90
N ARG A 416 -4.28 -3.66 -2.37
CA ARG A 416 -5.70 -4.03 -2.37
C ARG A 416 -6.28 -4.00 -3.78
N SER A 417 -7.48 -4.54 -3.96
CA SER A 417 -8.25 -4.37 -5.20
C SER A 417 -8.41 -2.90 -5.54
N SER A 418 -8.75 -2.06 -4.55
CA SER A 418 -8.84 -0.60 -4.72
C SER A 418 -7.53 0.00 -5.22
N THR A 419 -6.36 -0.48 -4.76
CA THR A 419 -5.04 -0.04 -5.26
C THR A 419 -4.92 -0.27 -6.77
N VAL A 420 -5.25 -1.47 -7.24
CA VAL A 420 -5.17 -1.82 -8.67
C VAL A 420 -6.16 -1.00 -9.50
N TRP A 421 -7.40 -0.83 -9.03
CA TRP A 421 -8.42 -0.03 -9.72
C TRP A 421 -8.07 1.45 -9.77
N LEU A 422 -7.58 2.02 -8.68
CA LEU A 422 -7.21 3.43 -8.59
C LEU A 422 -5.94 3.76 -9.38
N HIS A 423 -4.97 2.85 -9.42
CA HIS A 423 -3.79 2.99 -10.26
C HIS A 423 -4.11 2.75 -11.75
N LEU A 424 -5.08 1.90 -12.07
CA LEU A 424 -5.64 1.81 -13.42
C LEU A 424 -6.34 3.11 -13.84
N ALA A 425 -7.09 3.74 -12.92
CA ALA A 425 -7.70 5.04 -13.18
C ALA A 425 -6.64 6.13 -13.42
N GLU A 426 -5.56 6.15 -12.64
CA GLU A 426 -4.41 7.04 -12.88
C GLU A 426 -3.80 6.79 -14.27
N ALA A 427 -3.55 5.53 -14.63
CA ALA A 427 -3.03 5.18 -15.96
C ALA A 427 -3.97 5.64 -17.09
N PHE A 428 -5.29 5.39 -16.99
CA PHE A 428 -6.26 5.84 -17.99
C PHE A 428 -6.32 7.36 -18.10
N ASN A 429 -6.31 8.07 -16.96
CA ASN A 429 -6.28 9.52 -16.95
C ASN A 429 -5.05 10.05 -17.70
N ARG A 430 -3.87 9.50 -17.41
CA ARG A 430 -2.60 9.89 -18.07
C ARG A 430 -2.49 9.45 -19.53
N MET A 431 -3.28 8.47 -19.95
CA MET A 431 -3.46 8.09 -21.35
C MET A 431 -4.40 9.03 -22.12
N GLY A 432 -5.00 10.03 -21.46
CA GLY A 432 -5.93 10.98 -22.07
C GLY A 432 -7.40 10.56 -21.99
N TYR A 433 -7.75 9.64 -21.08
CA TYR A 433 -9.12 9.18 -20.83
C TYR A 433 -9.59 9.53 -19.41
N PRO A 434 -9.70 10.85 -19.07
CA PRO A 434 -10.11 11.30 -17.74
C PRO A 434 -11.53 10.86 -17.36
N ASP A 435 -12.41 10.69 -18.34
CA ASP A 435 -13.76 10.17 -18.18
C ASP A 435 -13.77 8.68 -17.80
N ALA A 436 -12.86 7.87 -18.35
CA ALA A 436 -12.68 6.47 -17.92
C ALA A 436 -12.18 6.39 -16.47
N ALA A 437 -11.26 7.28 -16.08
CA ALA A 437 -10.77 7.36 -14.72
C ALA A 437 -11.87 7.81 -13.74
N PHE A 438 -12.65 8.82 -14.10
CA PHE A 438 -13.78 9.29 -13.31
C PHE A 438 -14.88 8.21 -13.19
N ALA A 439 -15.10 7.41 -14.24
CA ALA A 439 -16.02 6.28 -14.19
C ALA A 439 -15.63 5.25 -13.12
N ILE A 440 -14.34 4.97 -12.93
CA ILE A 440 -13.86 4.08 -11.85
C ILE A 440 -14.19 4.66 -10.46
N LEU A 441 -14.23 5.98 -10.32
CA LEU A 441 -14.63 6.63 -9.06
C LEU A 441 -16.14 6.60 -8.82
N LYS A 442 -16.92 6.93 -9.86
CA LYS A 442 -18.37 7.17 -9.77
C LYS A 442 -19.23 5.91 -9.96
N ASP A 443 -19.17 5.32 -11.15
CA ASP A 443 -20.13 4.29 -11.59
C ASP A 443 -19.55 2.88 -11.50
N GLY A 444 -18.23 2.74 -11.58
CA GLY A 444 -17.55 1.50 -11.91
C GLY A 444 -17.63 1.19 -13.40
N LEU A 445 -16.73 0.32 -13.89
CA LEU A 445 -16.71 -0.07 -15.30
C LEU A 445 -17.68 -1.21 -15.55
N THR A 446 -18.86 -0.89 -16.08
CA THR A 446 -19.95 -1.84 -16.39
C THR A 446 -20.63 -1.48 -17.70
N THR A 447 -21.42 -2.40 -18.27
CA THR A 447 -22.12 -2.19 -19.55
C THR A 447 -23.05 -0.97 -19.57
N ASN A 448 -23.43 -0.43 -18.41
CA ASN A 448 -24.21 0.80 -18.29
C ASN A 448 -23.51 1.99 -18.98
N LEU A 449 -22.18 2.00 -19.02
CA LEU A 449 -21.38 3.05 -19.67
C LEU A 449 -21.56 3.09 -21.20
N LEU A 450 -21.98 1.99 -21.84
CA LEU A 450 -22.24 1.97 -23.29
C LEU A 450 -23.40 2.89 -23.68
N THR A 451 -24.40 2.97 -22.81
CA THR A 451 -25.58 3.81 -22.98
C THR A 451 -25.46 5.17 -22.31
N ASP A 452 -24.34 5.44 -21.63
CA ASP A 452 -24.11 6.74 -21.02
C ASP A 452 -24.01 7.84 -22.09
N THR A 453 -24.70 8.94 -21.83
CA THR A 453 -24.74 10.13 -22.68
C THR A 453 -24.37 11.40 -21.91
N THR A 454 -23.80 11.25 -20.71
CA THR A 454 -23.56 12.33 -19.76
C THR A 454 -22.12 12.83 -19.81
N TYR A 455 -21.15 11.94 -19.56
CA TYR A 455 -19.72 12.32 -19.50
C TYR A 455 -18.78 11.33 -20.20
N ILE A 456 -19.25 10.13 -20.57
CA ILE A 456 -18.41 9.13 -21.24
C ILE A 456 -18.29 9.44 -22.74
N THR A 457 -17.06 9.64 -23.21
CA THR A 457 -16.73 9.88 -24.62
C THR A 457 -16.77 8.59 -25.46
N ASP A 458 -16.96 8.73 -26.77
CA ASP A 458 -16.90 7.60 -27.70
C ASP A 458 -15.52 6.93 -27.70
N GLY A 459 -14.44 7.72 -27.56
CA GLY A 459 -13.08 7.20 -27.44
C GLY A 459 -12.90 6.30 -26.21
N THR A 460 -13.51 6.64 -25.08
CA THR A 460 -13.51 5.78 -23.89
C THR A 460 -14.34 4.51 -24.10
N LYS A 461 -15.47 4.60 -24.80
CA LYS A 461 -16.26 3.40 -25.16
C LYS A 461 -15.44 2.46 -26.06
N GLU A 462 -14.72 2.99 -27.05
CA GLU A 462 -13.81 2.22 -27.90
C GLU A 462 -12.65 1.61 -27.10
N LEU A 463 -12.06 2.36 -26.16
CA LEU A 463 -11.01 1.86 -25.27
C LEU A 463 -11.50 0.65 -24.46
N LEU A 464 -12.68 0.78 -23.84
CA LEU A 464 -13.25 -0.19 -22.90
C LEU A 464 -13.98 -1.37 -23.57
N THR A 465 -14.12 -1.35 -24.89
CA THR A 465 -14.62 -2.47 -25.71
C THR A 465 -13.53 -3.09 -26.59
N GLY A 466 -12.48 -2.33 -26.89
CA GLY A 466 -11.34 -2.74 -27.71
C GLY A 466 -10.17 -3.26 -26.87
N ARG A 467 -9.26 -2.37 -26.47
CA ARG A 467 -8.00 -2.75 -25.79
C ARG A 467 -8.24 -3.35 -24.41
N TYR A 468 -9.16 -2.77 -23.65
CA TYR A 468 -9.49 -3.20 -22.29
C TYR A 468 -10.97 -3.60 -22.24
N PRO A 469 -11.35 -4.80 -22.74
CA PRO A 469 -12.75 -5.20 -22.93
C PRO A 469 -13.49 -5.48 -21.61
N PHE A 470 -13.68 -4.46 -20.78
CA PHE A 470 -14.53 -4.49 -19.58
C PHE A 470 -16.01 -4.60 -19.96
N LEU A 471 -16.41 -3.97 -21.08
CA LEU A 471 -17.81 -3.77 -21.45
C LEU A 471 -18.32 -4.80 -22.47
N ILE A 472 -17.49 -5.77 -22.85
CA ILE A 472 -17.83 -6.78 -23.86
C ILE A 472 -17.19 -8.13 -23.52
N GLY A 473 -17.67 -9.21 -24.16
CA GLY A 473 -17.08 -10.54 -24.03
C GLY A 473 -17.12 -11.07 -22.58
N GLU A 474 -15.98 -11.61 -22.12
CA GLU A 474 -15.84 -12.13 -20.75
C GLU A 474 -15.97 -11.02 -19.69
N GLY A 475 -15.58 -9.77 -20.01
CA GLY A 475 -15.65 -8.64 -19.09
C GLY A 475 -17.06 -8.39 -18.54
N VAL A 476 -18.10 -8.53 -19.38
CA VAL A 476 -19.50 -8.33 -18.96
C VAL A 476 -19.92 -9.29 -17.86
N SER A 477 -19.42 -10.53 -17.92
CA SER A 477 -19.74 -11.57 -16.93
C SER A 477 -19.01 -11.39 -15.60
N ILE A 478 -17.84 -10.73 -15.63
CA ILE A 478 -16.99 -10.52 -14.46
C ILE A 478 -17.34 -9.20 -13.76
N PHE A 479 -17.50 -8.13 -14.56
CA PHE A 479 -17.72 -6.76 -14.12
C PHE A 479 -19.16 -6.33 -14.45
N SER A 480 -20.15 -7.01 -13.86
CA SER A 480 -21.55 -6.79 -14.22
C SER A 480 -22.08 -5.45 -13.70
N GLY A 481 -23.14 -4.94 -14.31
CA GLY A 481 -23.89 -3.78 -13.79
C GLY A 481 -24.98 -4.14 -12.75
N THR A 482 -25.13 -5.43 -12.42
CA THR A 482 -26.25 -5.95 -11.62
C THR A 482 -25.84 -7.13 -10.75
N GLY A 483 -26.51 -7.32 -9.60
CA GLY A 483 -26.31 -8.46 -8.71
C GLY A 483 -25.05 -8.35 -7.82
N GLY A 484 -24.68 -9.44 -7.15
CA GLY A 484 -23.54 -9.47 -6.22
C GLY A 484 -22.15 -9.38 -6.86
N ALA A 485 -22.07 -9.42 -8.20
CA ALA A 485 -20.85 -9.23 -8.98
C ALA A 485 -20.73 -7.81 -9.57
N ARG A 486 -21.56 -6.87 -9.08
CA ARG A 486 -21.56 -5.51 -9.61
C ARG A 486 -20.23 -4.81 -9.33
N ASN A 487 -19.60 -4.29 -10.38
CA ASN A 487 -18.38 -3.51 -10.28
C ASN A 487 -18.75 -2.06 -9.98
N TYR A 488 -18.56 -1.62 -8.75
CA TYR A 488 -19.01 -0.31 -8.30
C TYR A 488 -17.91 0.75 -8.34
N GLY A 489 -18.30 2.02 -8.36
CA GLY A 489 -17.37 3.14 -8.21
C GLY A 489 -16.80 3.23 -6.80
N ILE A 490 -15.49 3.46 -6.67
CA ILE A 490 -14.76 3.42 -5.39
C ILE A 490 -15.19 4.54 -4.43
N HIS A 491 -15.60 5.70 -4.95
CA HIS A 491 -16.01 6.83 -4.12
C HIS A 491 -17.17 6.48 -3.18
N ARG A 492 -17.99 5.47 -3.53
CA ARG A 492 -19.10 5.01 -2.69
C ARG A 492 -18.63 4.51 -1.33
N HIS A 493 -17.40 3.96 -1.24
CA HIS A 493 -16.91 3.26 -0.05
C HIS A 493 -17.02 4.10 1.21
N GLY A 494 -16.97 5.42 1.08
CA GLY A 494 -17.14 6.36 2.18
C GLY A 494 -18.17 7.46 1.98
N CYS A 495 -18.56 7.70 0.73
CA CYS A 495 -19.31 8.90 0.37
C CYS A 495 -20.69 8.61 -0.23
N SER A 496 -21.22 7.38 -0.10
CA SER A 496 -22.55 7.07 -0.67
C SER A 496 -23.31 5.98 0.08
N ASP A 497 -24.64 6.09 0.03
CA ASP A 497 -25.51 4.91 0.18
C ASP A 497 -25.44 4.00 -1.07
N ALA A 498 -26.33 3.02 -1.18
CA ALA A 498 -26.26 1.95 -2.19
C ALA A 498 -26.39 2.47 -3.62
N SER A 499 -26.99 3.65 -3.80
CA SER A 499 -27.38 4.18 -5.11
C SER A 499 -27.20 5.70 -5.23
N GLY A 500 -26.62 6.38 -4.24
CA GLY A 500 -26.46 7.82 -4.19
C GLY A 500 -25.53 8.39 -5.25
N ILE A 501 -24.43 7.68 -5.57
CA ILE A 501 -23.46 8.13 -6.58
C ILE A 501 -23.58 7.46 -7.96
N ASP A 502 -24.34 6.39 -8.07
CA ASP A 502 -24.40 5.57 -9.29
C ASP A 502 -25.47 6.09 -10.26
N GLY A 503 -25.14 6.11 -11.55
CA GLY A 503 -26.08 6.37 -12.62
C GLY A 503 -26.34 7.85 -12.90
N VAL A 504 -27.36 8.10 -13.71
CA VAL A 504 -27.60 9.40 -14.38
C VAL A 504 -28.10 10.48 -13.42
N TYR A 505 -28.72 10.09 -12.31
CA TYR A 505 -29.31 11.01 -11.32
C TYR A 505 -28.34 11.37 -10.18
N SER A 506 -27.15 10.77 -10.16
CA SER A 506 -26.11 11.06 -9.18
C SER A 506 -25.83 12.55 -9.08
N LEU A 507 -25.52 13.06 -7.88
CA LEU A 507 -25.04 14.44 -7.72
C LEU A 507 -23.51 14.53 -7.82
N TYR A 508 -22.80 13.39 -7.83
CA TYR A 508 -21.36 13.34 -8.06
C TYR A 508 -21.10 13.34 -9.57
N GLN A 509 -21.04 14.53 -10.16
CA GLN A 509 -20.96 14.74 -11.61
C GLN A 509 -19.56 15.19 -12.04
N MET A 510 -19.07 14.66 -13.18
CA MET A 510 -17.71 14.91 -13.64
C MET A 510 -17.44 16.39 -13.90
N ASP A 511 -18.36 17.06 -14.59
CA ASP A 511 -18.24 18.48 -14.92
C ASP A 511 -18.09 19.35 -13.67
N THR A 512 -18.90 19.08 -12.64
CA THR A 512 -18.94 19.81 -11.39
C THR A 512 -17.67 19.59 -10.58
N GLU A 513 -17.23 18.34 -10.44
CA GLU A 513 -16.03 18.00 -9.66
C GLU A 513 -14.73 18.44 -10.35
N VAL A 514 -14.66 18.33 -11.67
CA VAL A 514 -13.53 18.83 -12.45
C VAL A 514 -13.46 20.34 -12.35
N LEU A 515 -14.56 21.07 -12.53
CA LEU A 515 -14.58 22.53 -12.38
C LEU A 515 -14.14 22.96 -10.99
N ARG A 516 -14.64 22.31 -9.93
CA ARG A 516 -14.21 22.59 -8.54
C ARG A 516 -12.70 22.44 -8.38
N LYS A 517 -12.11 21.39 -8.96
CA LYS A 517 -10.65 21.17 -8.90
C LYS A 517 -9.86 22.16 -9.72
N LEU A 518 -10.38 22.58 -10.86
CA LEU A 518 -9.77 23.63 -11.65
C LEU A 518 -9.74 24.95 -10.88
N ASP A 519 -10.85 25.35 -10.25
CA ASP A 519 -10.90 26.56 -9.42
C ASP A 519 -9.89 26.51 -8.25
N GLU A 520 -9.75 25.34 -7.60
CA GLU A 520 -8.74 25.12 -6.55
C GLU A 520 -7.31 25.31 -7.08
N ILE A 521 -7.00 24.74 -8.26
CA ILE A 521 -5.69 24.84 -8.89
C ILE A 521 -5.40 26.28 -9.35
N GLU A 522 -6.36 26.94 -10.01
CA GLU A 522 -6.24 28.33 -10.46
C GLU A 522 -5.96 29.27 -9.29
N SER A 523 -6.72 29.11 -8.21
CA SER A 523 -6.54 29.88 -6.97
C SER A 523 -5.19 29.61 -6.32
N MET A 524 -4.75 28.36 -6.28
CA MET A 524 -3.51 27.97 -5.61
C MET A 524 -2.24 28.40 -6.36
N PHE A 525 -2.27 28.42 -7.70
CA PHE A 525 -1.09 28.68 -8.53
C PHE A 525 -1.15 29.99 -9.31
N GLU A 526 -2.21 30.78 -9.16
CA GLU A 526 -2.45 32.03 -9.89
C GLU A 526 -2.38 31.84 -11.42
N VAL A 527 -2.90 30.71 -11.89
CA VAL A 527 -3.00 30.35 -13.31
C VAL A 527 -4.43 30.55 -13.81
N THR A 528 -4.62 30.72 -15.11
CA THR A 528 -5.96 30.82 -15.72
C THR A 528 -6.13 29.69 -16.73
N SER A 529 -7.13 28.83 -16.51
CA SER A 529 -7.45 27.68 -17.38
C SER A 529 -8.24 28.10 -18.62
N ALA A 530 -8.72 29.35 -18.68
CA ALA A 530 -9.65 29.81 -19.70
C ALA A 530 -8.96 30.10 -21.05
N GLY A 531 -9.20 29.23 -22.04
CA GLY A 531 -9.12 29.55 -23.46
C GLY A 531 -8.02 28.89 -24.31
N SER A 532 -7.32 27.87 -23.82
CA SER A 532 -6.14 27.33 -24.50
C SER A 532 -6.40 26.02 -25.25
N GLU A 533 -5.60 25.79 -26.29
CA GLU A 533 -5.48 24.59 -27.14
C GLU A 533 -5.17 23.28 -26.37
N ASP A 534 -5.16 23.31 -25.03
CA ASP A 534 -4.67 22.26 -24.12
C ASP A 534 -5.73 21.81 -23.08
N SER A 535 -7.02 21.96 -23.41
CA SER A 535 -8.14 21.68 -22.49
C SER A 535 -8.11 20.27 -21.90
N LEU A 536 -7.63 19.27 -22.67
CA LEU A 536 -7.51 17.90 -22.19
C LEU A 536 -6.44 17.76 -21.10
N ALA A 537 -5.26 18.37 -21.25
CA ALA A 537 -4.20 18.30 -20.24
C ALA A 537 -4.63 18.95 -18.91
N VAL A 538 -5.38 20.05 -19.00
CA VAL A 538 -5.97 20.72 -17.85
C VAL A 538 -6.98 19.82 -17.13
N ILE A 539 -7.89 19.17 -17.87
CA ILE A 539 -8.85 18.20 -17.31
C ILE A 539 -8.13 16.99 -16.69
N VAL A 540 -7.10 16.46 -17.36
CA VAL A 540 -6.29 15.34 -16.84
C VAL A 540 -5.67 15.70 -15.50
N ASN A 541 -5.13 16.92 -15.34
CA ASN A 541 -4.57 17.36 -14.06
C ASN A 541 -5.62 17.54 -12.96
N ALA A 542 -6.83 18.01 -13.29
CA ALA A 542 -7.93 18.12 -12.34
C ALA A 542 -8.43 16.75 -11.88
N VAL A 543 -8.61 15.80 -12.81
CA VAL A 543 -8.99 14.41 -12.47
C VAL A 543 -7.88 13.72 -11.70
N GLU A 544 -6.61 14.02 -11.97
CA GLU A 544 -5.49 13.51 -11.17
C GLU A 544 -5.53 14.00 -9.72
N ASP A 545 -5.97 15.24 -9.48
CA ASP A 545 -6.18 15.76 -8.14
C ASP A 545 -7.43 15.14 -7.46
N LEU A 546 -8.48 14.79 -8.22
CA LEU A 546 -9.60 13.97 -7.70
C LEU A 546 -9.12 12.58 -7.28
N LEU A 547 -8.28 11.93 -8.10
CA LEU A 547 -7.66 10.65 -7.75
C LEU A 547 -6.76 10.79 -6.52
N CYS A 548 -5.99 11.87 -6.43
CA CYS A 548 -5.15 12.15 -5.26
C CYS A 548 -5.96 12.27 -3.97
N ASP A 549 -7.12 12.94 -4.01
CA ASP A 549 -8.04 13.03 -2.89
C ASP A 549 -8.65 11.66 -2.55
N GLU A 550 -9.03 10.87 -3.56
CA GLU A 550 -9.51 9.52 -3.35
C GLU A 550 -8.44 8.62 -2.74
N TYR A 551 -7.16 8.76 -3.13
CA TYR A 551 -6.06 8.01 -2.53
C TYR A 551 -5.90 8.34 -1.05
N ALA A 552 -6.06 9.62 -0.69
CA ALA A 552 -5.99 10.05 0.70
C ALA A 552 -7.12 9.45 1.54
N MET A 553 -8.32 9.38 0.99
CA MET A 553 -9.48 8.81 1.67
C MET A 553 -9.47 7.28 1.69
N GLU A 554 -9.22 6.63 0.56
CA GLU A 554 -9.25 5.18 0.42
C GLU A 554 -8.07 4.51 1.12
N PHE A 555 -6.84 5.04 0.98
CA PHE A 555 -5.60 4.43 1.51
C PHE A 555 -5.10 5.10 2.80
N ALA A 556 -5.96 5.84 3.52
CA ALA A 556 -5.49 6.59 4.68
C ALA A 556 -4.78 5.69 5.70
N PHE A 557 -3.55 6.06 6.05
CA PHE A 557 -2.71 5.37 7.03
C PHE A 557 -2.32 3.94 6.63
N GLU A 558 -2.24 3.63 5.34
CA GLU A 558 -1.79 2.32 4.82
C GLU A 558 -0.28 2.24 4.53
N GLY A 559 0.45 3.36 4.53
CA GLY A 559 1.91 3.36 4.36
C GLY A 559 2.40 3.60 2.93
N CYS A 560 1.62 4.23 2.06
CA CYS A 560 1.99 4.49 0.66
C CYS A 560 1.96 5.97 0.24
N ARG A 561 1.44 6.86 1.09
CA ARG A 561 1.00 8.19 0.66
C ARG A 561 2.08 9.06 0.01
N TYR A 562 3.26 9.17 0.62
CA TYR A 562 4.29 10.05 0.08
C TYR A 562 4.82 9.57 -1.28
N ALA A 563 4.95 8.25 -1.49
CA ALA A 563 5.30 7.70 -2.79
C ALA A 563 4.27 8.08 -3.87
N ASP A 564 2.97 8.04 -3.54
CA ASP A 564 1.91 8.47 -4.46
C ASP A 564 2.02 9.96 -4.78
N LEU A 565 2.18 10.82 -3.76
CA LEU A 565 2.36 12.25 -3.95
C LEU A 565 3.57 12.57 -4.84
N MET A 566 4.70 11.91 -4.62
CA MET A 566 5.90 12.08 -5.46
C MET A 566 5.66 11.62 -6.89
N ARG A 567 4.96 10.50 -7.10
CA ARG A 567 4.64 9.97 -8.43
C ARG A 567 3.76 10.95 -9.21
N LEU A 568 2.67 11.41 -8.58
CA LEU A 568 1.78 12.41 -9.17
C LEU A 568 2.52 13.72 -9.47
N ALA A 569 3.39 14.18 -8.55
CA ALA A 569 4.22 15.35 -8.80
C ALA A 569 5.15 15.17 -10.02
N ARG A 570 5.77 14.01 -10.20
CA ARG A 570 6.56 13.71 -11.42
C ARG A 570 5.69 13.75 -12.68
N HIS A 571 4.50 13.14 -12.66
CA HIS A 571 3.57 13.16 -13.78
C HIS A 571 3.15 14.58 -14.16
N LYS A 572 2.85 15.42 -13.17
CA LYS A 572 2.55 16.85 -13.36
C LYS A 572 3.71 17.65 -13.95
N ASN A 573 4.96 17.32 -13.59
CA ASN A 573 6.14 17.92 -14.21
C ASN A 573 6.33 17.47 -15.66
N GLU A 574 6.11 16.19 -15.96
CA GLU A 574 6.30 15.61 -17.30
C GLU A 574 5.24 16.08 -18.32
N SER A 575 4.04 16.44 -17.87
CA SER A 575 2.96 16.91 -18.74
C SER A 575 2.24 18.11 -18.14
N SER A 576 3.02 19.14 -17.82
CA SER A 576 2.49 20.41 -17.30
C SER A 576 1.69 21.13 -18.38
N PRO A 577 0.44 21.56 -18.09
CA PRO A 577 -0.35 22.34 -19.03
C PRO A 577 0.33 23.66 -19.40
N ALA A 578 0.05 24.17 -20.60
CA ALA A 578 0.53 25.48 -21.01
C ALA A 578 0.16 26.57 -19.97
N GLY A 579 1.13 27.39 -19.56
CA GLY A 579 0.95 28.44 -18.56
C GLY A 579 1.19 28.01 -17.10
N TYR A 580 1.27 26.70 -16.82
CA TYR A 580 1.49 26.18 -15.46
C TYR A 580 2.98 26.05 -15.12
N GLY A 581 3.87 26.25 -16.10
CA GLY A 581 5.32 26.21 -15.91
C GLY A 581 5.87 24.79 -15.71
N THR A 582 7.10 24.56 -16.15
CA THR A 582 7.70 23.21 -16.23
C THR A 582 7.91 22.51 -14.89
N ASN A 583 7.82 23.23 -13.77
CA ASN A 583 7.93 22.69 -12.39
C ASN A 583 6.58 22.69 -11.66
N PHE A 584 5.47 22.51 -12.38
CA PHE A 584 4.13 22.52 -11.79
C PHE A 584 3.98 21.49 -10.66
N GLY A 585 4.44 20.26 -10.87
CA GLY A 585 4.38 19.19 -9.87
C GLY A 585 5.19 19.46 -8.62
N GLY A 586 6.38 20.05 -8.73
CA GLY A 586 7.16 20.44 -7.55
C GLY A 586 6.50 21.55 -6.74
N ARG A 587 5.93 22.56 -7.40
CA ARG A 587 5.10 23.58 -6.73
C ARG A 587 3.88 22.96 -6.08
N TRP A 588 3.23 22.01 -6.76
CA TRP A 588 2.06 21.29 -6.23
C TRP A 588 2.37 20.51 -4.96
N LEU A 589 3.46 19.72 -4.98
CA LEU A 589 3.89 18.96 -3.81
C LEU A 589 4.26 19.88 -2.63
N ALA A 590 5.00 20.95 -2.91
CA ALA A 590 5.39 21.94 -1.90
C ALA A 590 4.18 22.60 -1.24
N ARG A 591 3.14 22.93 -2.01
CA ARG A 591 1.90 23.53 -1.48
C ARG A 591 1.11 22.53 -0.63
N LYS A 592 0.94 21.29 -1.09
CA LYS A 592 0.27 20.22 -0.32
C LYS A 592 0.95 19.97 1.03
N LEU A 593 2.28 20.03 1.08
CA LEU A 593 3.07 19.73 2.27
C LEU A 593 3.50 20.97 3.08
N ALA A 594 3.03 22.17 2.71
CA ALA A 594 3.44 23.41 3.36
C ALA A 594 3.15 23.45 4.87
N PHE A 595 2.04 22.82 5.31
CA PHE A 595 1.66 22.76 6.72
C PHE A 595 2.70 22.05 7.61
N LYS A 596 3.54 21.18 7.03
CA LYS A 596 4.63 20.50 7.75
C LYS A 596 5.82 21.39 8.05
N ASN A 597 5.84 22.62 7.52
CA ASN A 597 6.96 23.56 7.62
C ASN A 597 8.30 22.89 7.22
N PRO A 598 8.40 22.36 5.98
CA PRO A 598 9.62 21.68 5.55
C PRO A 598 10.83 22.61 5.62
N VAL A 599 11.95 22.09 6.12
CA VAL A 599 13.22 22.83 6.24
C VAL A 599 13.87 23.05 4.87
N LYS A 600 13.58 22.15 3.92
CA LYS A 600 14.06 22.20 2.54
C LYS A 600 12.96 22.71 1.61
N ASN A 601 13.36 23.37 0.51
CA ASN A 601 12.42 23.78 -0.52
C ASN A 601 11.95 22.57 -1.32
N LEU A 602 10.69 22.17 -1.12
CA LEU A 602 10.10 21.01 -1.82
C LEU A 602 9.71 21.31 -3.27
N GLU A 603 9.86 22.54 -3.76
CA GLU A 603 9.76 22.80 -5.20
C GLU A 603 10.93 22.16 -5.99
N ASP A 604 12.05 21.88 -5.32
CA ASP A 604 13.20 21.18 -5.90
C ASP A 604 13.12 19.67 -5.63
N GLU A 605 13.05 18.89 -6.71
CA GLU A 605 12.95 17.43 -6.68
C GLU A 605 14.10 16.76 -5.93
N GLN A 606 15.29 17.36 -5.88
CA GLN A 606 16.41 16.80 -5.11
C GLN A 606 16.11 16.74 -3.60
N ASN A 607 15.23 17.61 -3.12
CA ASN A 607 14.82 17.64 -1.71
C ASN A 607 13.72 16.61 -1.38
N TRP A 608 13.19 15.90 -2.39
CA TRP A 608 12.19 14.85 -2.20
C TRP A 608 12.79 13.52 -1.75
N TYR A 609 14.11 13.41 -1.66
CA TYR A 609 14.81 12.17 -1.35
C TYR A 609 15.52 12.24 0.00
N LEU A 610 15.61 11.08 0.66
CA LEU A 610 16.43 10.89 1.85
C LEU A 610 17.91 10.85 1.47
N PRO A 611 18.81 11.26 2.38
CA PRO A 611 20.25 11.17 2.12
C PRO A 611 20.69 9.71 2.06
N MET A 612 21.29 9.29 0.94
CA MET A 612 21.86 7.95 0.83
C MET A 612 23.24 7.89 1.50
N LYS A 613 23.49 6.81 2.26
CA LYS A 613 24.77 6.54 2.92
C LYS A 613 25.42 5.27 2.40
#